data_AF-A0A661XSK3-F1
#
_entry.id   AF-A0A661XSK3-F1
#
_cell.length_a   1.000
_cell.length_b   1.000
_cell.length_c   1.000
_cell.angle_alpha   90.00
_cell.angle_beta   90.00
_cell.angle_gamma   90.00
#
_symmetry.space_group_name_H-M   'P 1'
#
loop_
_entity.id
_entity.type
_entity.pdbx_description
1 polymer ?
#
loop_
_entity_poly.entity_id
_entity_poly.type
_entity_poly.pdbx_seq_one_letter_code
_entity_poly.pdbx_strand_id
1 'polypeptide(L)' 'MERKTILSLEQALTLPYATQRFAQLGWRVIRVEATGKPGQSNVGDPNRYIGEDTGVDD' A
#
# COMPACT_ATOMS: atom_id res chain seq x y z
N MET A 1 20.48 -10.07 -14.13
CA MET A 1 20.38 -9.32 -12.85
C MET A 1 19.73 -10.23 -11.83
N GLU A 2 20.27 -10.28 -10.61
CA GLU A 2 19.66 -11.03 -9.52
C GLU A 2 18.34 -10.37 -9.08
N ARG A 3 17.28 -11.17 -8.93
CA ARG A 3 15.97 -10.68 -8.50
C ARG A 3 16.01 -10.36 -7.01
N LYS A 4 15.96 -9.07 -6.66
CA LYS A 4 15.91 -8.63 -5.26
C LYS A 4 14.53 -8.93 -4.66
N THR A 5 14.53 -9.28 -3.37
CA THR A 5 13.31 -9.33 -2.55
C THR A 5 13.31 -8.14 -1.60
N ILE A 6 12.24 -7.36 -1.64
CA ILE A 6 12.05 -6.16 -0.83
C ILE A 6 10.91 -6.41 0.15
N LEU A 7 11.17 -6.16 1.43
CA LEU A 7 10.14 -6.07 2.46
C LEU A 7 9.74 -4.59 2.60
N SER A 8 8.53 -4.27 2.18
CA SER A 8 7.94 -2.93 2.15
C SER A 8 7.11 -2.72 3.42
N LEU A 9 7.53 -1.77 4.25
CA LEU A 9 6.89 -1.40 5.53
C LEU A 9 6.27 0.00 5.47
N GLU A 10 6.53 0.73 4.40
CA GLU A 10 6.05 2.07 4.20
C GLU A 10 4.53 2.14 3.96
N GLN A 11 3.97 3.26 4.36
CA GLN A 11 2.60 3.70 4.06
C GLN A 11 2.68 5.14 3.52
N ALA A 12 1.54 5.76 3.22
CA ALA A 12 1.46 7.08 2.57
C ALA A 12 1.84 7.08 1.08
N LEU A 13 2.51 8.12 0.56
CA LEU A 13 2.64 8.34 -0.90
C LEU A 13 4.07 8.15 -1.45
N THR A 14 5.08 8.73 -0.80
CA THR A 14 6.43 8.85 -1.39
C THR A 14 7.15 7.51 -1.54
N LEU A 15 7.14 6.68 -0.50
CA LEU A 15 7.87 5.40 -0.51
C LEU A 15 7.11 4.28 -1.25
N PRO A 16 5.76 4.22 -1.23
CA PRO A 16 5.03 3.28 -2.09
C PRO A 16 5.29 3.48 -3.59
N TYR A 17 5.57 4.71 -4.04
CA TYR A 17 6.02 4.95 -5.42
C TYR A 17 7.39 4.30 -5.71
N ALA A 18 8.34 4.38 -4.77
CA ALA A 18 9.65 3.75 -4.94
C ALA A 18 9.55 2.22 -5.03
N THR A 19 8.75 1.58 -4.18
CA THR A 19 8.58 0.12 -4.23
C THR A 19 7.68 -0.34 -5.37
N GLN A 20 6.74 0.48 -5.84
CA GLN A 20 6.08 0.27 -7.13
C GLN A 20 7.11 0.24 -8.28
N ARG A 21 8.09 1.14 -8.28
CA ARG A 21 9.15 1.14 -9.30
C ARG A 21 10.00 -0.13 -9.24
N PHE A 22 10.30 -0.65 -8.05
CA PHE A 22 11.01 -1.93 -7.91
C PHE A 22 10.19 -3.10 -8.47
N ALA A 23 8.87 -3.13 -8.25
CA ALA A 23 8.00 -4.13 -8.85
C ALA A 23 8.00 -4.05 -10.39
N GLN A 24 7.97 -2.84 -10.97
CA GLN A 24 8.07 -2.62 -12.42
C GLN A 24 9.42 -3.10 -13.01
N LEU A 25 10.49 -3.09 -12.21
CA LEU A 25 11.80 -3.63 -12.59
C LEU A 25 11.91 -5.16 -12.42
N GLY A 26 10.80 -5.83 -12.08
CA GLY A 26 10.72 -7.30 -11.94
C GLY A 26 11.13 -7.85 -10.57
N TRP A 27 11.38 -6.97 -9.59
CA TRP A 27 11.77 -7.40 -8.24
C TRP A 27 10.56 -7.97 -7.49
N ARG A 28 10.81 -8.79 -6.47
CA ARG A 28 9.75 -9.28 -5.57
C ARG A 28 9.54 -8.25 -4.48
N VAL A 29 8.36 -7.64 -4.41
CA VAL A 29 8.00 -6.71 -3.34
C VAL A 29 6.94 -7.39 -2.47
N ILE A 30 7.24 -7.54 -1.18
CA ILE A 30 6.32 -8.07 -0.17
C ILE A 30 5.94 -6.90 0.73
N ARG A 31 4.66 -6.55 0.72
CA ARG A 31 4.15 -5.41 1.47
C ARG A 31 3.51 -5.89 2.77
N VAL A 32 3.93 -5.31 3.88
CA VAL A 32 3.41 -5.61 5.22
C VAL A 32 2.45 -4.49 5.61
N GLU A 33 1.22 -4.87 5.95
CA GLU A 33 0.18 -3.92 6.35
C GLU A 33 -0.38 -4.31 7.71
N ALA A 34 -0.97 -3.35 8.41
CA ALA A 34 -1.62 -3.59 9.69
C ALA A 34 -2.81 -4.55 9.53
N THR A 35 -2.93 -5.50 10.45
CA THR A 35 -4.12 -6.34 10.55
C THR A 35 -5.31 -5.51 11.03
N GLY A 36 -6.50 -5.84 10.53
CA GLY A 36 -7.75 -5.22 11.01
C GLY A 36 -8.05 -5.59 12.46
N LYS A 37 -8.71 -4.68 13.18
CA LYS A 37 -9.31 -4.95 14.49
C LYS A 37 -10.76 -5.46 14.34
N PRO A 38 -11.31 -6.21 15.32
CA PRO A 38 -12.72 -6.57 15.30
C PRO A 38 -13.62 -5.33 15.15
N GLY A 39 -14.54 -5.36 14.19
CA GLY A 39 -15.45 -4.24 13.88
C GLY A 39 -14.87 -3.14 13.00
N GLN A 40 -13.62 -3.24 12.54
CA GLN A 40 -13.01 -2.28 11.61
C GLN A 40 -13.37 -2.61 10.16
N SER A 41 -13.94 -1.65 9.43
CA SER A 41 -14.29 -1.79 8.01
C SER A 41 -13.09 -1.65 7.07
N ASN A 42 -12.20 -0.70 7.38
CA ASN A 42 -11.10 -0.30 6.51
C ASN A 42 -9.78 -0.81 7.09
N VAL A 43 -9.23 -1.88 6.51
CA VAL A 43 -8.04 -2.60 7.00
C VAL A 43 -6.82 -2.39 6.10
N GLY A 44 -5.62 -2.59 6.63
CA GLY A 44 -4.39 -2.39 5.85
C GLY A 44 -4.01 -0.91 5.70
N ASP A 45 -3.50 -0.52 4.54
CA ASP A 45 -3.13 0.88 4.24
C ASP A 45 -4.36 1.80 4.14
N PRO A 46 -4.50 2.83 5.01
CA PRO A 46 -5.59 3.80 4.97
C PRO A 46 -5.79 4.48 3.62
N ASN A 47 -4.72 4.65 2.82
CA ASN A 47 -4.79 5.29 1.52
C ASN A 47 -5.60 4.51 0.47
N ARG A 48 -5.94 3.24 0.72
CA ARG A 48 -6.82 2.45 -0.17
C ARG A 48 -8.25 3.01 -0.24
N TYR A 49 -8.68 3.72 0.81
CA TYR A 49 -10.05 4.16 1.01
C TYR A 49 -10.23 5.67 0.79
N ILE A 50 -9.14 6.39 0.53
CA ILE A 50 -9.20 7.82 0.23
C ILE A 50 -9.80 7.99 -1.17
N GLY A 51 -10.84 8.83 -1.28
CA GLY A 51 -11.53 9.10 -2.53
C GLY A 51 -12.71 8.17 -2.85
N GLU A 52 -13.06 7.26 -1.94
CA GLU A 52 -14.33 6.51 -2.05
C GLU A 52 -15.55 7.42 -1.82
N ASP A 53 -15.42 8.36 -0.89
CA ASP A 53 -16.40 9.44 -0.70
C ASP A 53 -15.96 10.65 -1.54
N THR A 54 -16.77 10.98 -2.54
CA THR A 54 -16.51 12.11 -3.45
C THR A 54 -17.07 13.42 -2.92
N GLY A 55 -17.74 13.42 -1.77
CA GLY A 55 -18.34 14.62 -1.17
C GLY A 55 -19.44 15.23 -2.04
N VAL A 56 -20.14 14.42 -2.84
CA VAL A 56 -21.24 14.89 -3.72
C VAL A 56 -22.58 14.98 -3.00
N ASP A 57 -22.67 14.42 -1.80
CA ASP A 57 -23.88 14.36 -0.97
C ASP A 57 -23.69 15.15 0.35
N ASP A 58 -23.39 16.46 0.23
CA ASP A 58 -23.36 17.42 1.35
C ASP A 58 -24.76 17.76 1.92
#